data_AF-A0A1E4GAL3-F1
#
_entry.id   AF-A0A1E4GAL3-F1
#
_cell.length_a   1.000
_cell.length_b   1.000
_cell.length_c   1.000
_cell.angle_alpha   90.00
_cell.angle_beta   90.00
_cell.angle_gamma   90.00
#
_symmetry.space_group_name_H-M   'P 1'
#
loop_
_entity.id
_entity.type
_entity.pdbx_description
1 polymer ?
#
loop_
_entity_poly.entity_id
_entity_poly.type
_entity_poly.pdbx_seq_one_letter_code
_entity_poly.pdbx_strand_id
1 'polypeptide(L)'
;MQVNVFVSEVEQDGTPTAMLVLPFGPEAAIPEHLRKVKWRYFATADADDAIIGLGRRDVESALATDGYVLTTPMAKQRSRLAAAPRSPDH
;
A
#
# COMPACT_ATOMS: atom_id res chain seq x y z
N MET A 1 -3.72 -16.50 -6.47
CA MET A 1 -2.84 -15.95 -7.53
C MET A 1 -1.79 -15.14 -6.80
N GLN A 2 -0.52 -15.26 -7.16
CA GLN A 2 0.52 -14.47 -6.51
C GLN A 2 0.58 -13.06 -7.07
N VAL A 3 0.86 -12.11 -6.21
CA VAL A 3 0.98 -10.69 -6.53
C VAL A 3 2.21 -10.09 -5.85
N ASN A 4 2.82 -9.12 -6.51
CA ASN A 4 3.94 -8.35 -5.96
C ASN A 4 3.41 -7.09 -5.31
N VAL A 5 3.73 -6.90 -4.04
CA VAL A 5 3.32 -5.75 -3.25
C VAL A 5 4.49 -4.79 -3.12
N PHE A 6 4.24 -3.54 -3.47
CA PHE A 6 5.15 -2.42 -3.36
C PHE A 6 4.53 -1.35 -2.46
N VAL A 7 5.37 -0.62 -1.74
CA VAL A 7 4.94 0.50 -0.90
C VAL A 7 5.68 1.77 -1.32
N SER A 8 5.00 2.90 -1.30
CA SER A 8 5.61 4.18 -1.62
C SER A 8 6.57 4.63 -0.52
N GLU A 9 7.74 5.15 -0.88
CA GLU A 9 8.67 5.78 0.08
C GLU A 9 8.17 7.13 0.60
N VAL A 10 7.05 7.65 0.10
CA VAL A 10 6.49 8.92 0.60
C VAL A 10 5.96 8.69 2.02
N GLU A 11 6.72 9.20 2.97
CA GLU A 11 6.41 9.26 4.40
C GLU A 11 5.64 10.56 4.66
N GLN A 12 4.32 10.49 4.81
CA GLN A 12 3.64 11.49 5.63
C GLN A 12 3.63 10.92 7.05
N ASP A 13 4.40 11.51 7.97
CA ASP A 13 4.48 11.07 9.37
C ASP A 13 5.05 9.64 9.59
N GLY A 14 5.97 9.18 8.72
CA GLY A 14 6.65 7.88 8.88
C GLY A 14 5.79 6.64 8.54
N THR A 15 4.66 6.84 7.87
CA THR A 15 3.82 5.75 7.36
C THR A 15 3.82 5.78 5.82
N PRO A 16 4.04 4.65 5.13
CA PRO A 16 3.91 4.61 3.68
C PRO A 16 2.48 4.98 3.29
N THR A 17 2.33 6.01 2.46
CA THR A 17 1.00 6.55 2.12
C THR A 17 0.26 5.71 1.09
N ALA A 18 0.96 4.94 0.26
CA ALA A 18 0.37 4.12 -0.79
C ALA A 18 1.02 2.73 -0.91
N MET A 19 0.21 1.75 -1.27
CA MET A 19 0.57 0.38 -1.59
C MET A 19 0.13 0.09 -3.04
N LEU A 20 1.08 -0.37 -3.84
CA LEU A 20 0.86 -0.77 -5.21
C LEU A 20 0.99 -2.29 -5.30
N VAL A 21 -0.05 -2.94 -5.82
CA VAL A 21 -0.07 -4.39 -6.05
C VAL A 21 -0.02 -4.62 -7.56
N LEU A 22 0.93 -5.45 -7.98
CA LEU A 22 1.13 -5.85 -9.37
C LEU A 22 0.95 -7.36 -9.50
N PRO A 23 0.58 -7.88 -10.68
CA PRO A 23 0.54 -9.32 -10.89
C PRO A 23 1.95 -9.92 -10.71
N PHE A 24 2.03 -11.20 -10.34
CA PHE A 24 3.32 -11.88 -10.33
C PHE A 24 3.69 -12.35 -11.75
N GLY A 25 4.69 -11.71 -12.37
CA GLY A 25 5.16 -12.10 -13.70
C GLY A 25 5.95 -11.01 -14.42
N PRO A 26 6.48 -11.29 -15.62
CA PRO A 26 7.22 -10.32 -16.43
C PRO A 26 6.36 -9.16 -16.95
N GLU A 27 5.03 -9.33 -16.92
CA GLU A 27 4.03 -8.31 -17.27
C GLU A 27 3.84 -7.28 -16.14
N ALA A 28 4.42 -7.53 -14.97
CA ALA A 28 4.34 -6.67 -13.80
C ALA A 28 5.20 -5.42 -13.99
N ALA A 29 4.60 -4.38 -14.58
CA ALA A 29 5.24 -3.07 -14.75
C ALA A 29 4.48 -2.00 -13.98
N ILE A 30 5.24 -1.12 -13.30
CA ILE A 30 4.67 0.06 -12.68
C ILE A 30 4.25 1.02 -13.80
N PRO A 31 2.96 1.42 -13.87
CA PRO A 31 2.47 2.27 -14.96
C PRO A 31 3.13 3.65 -14.92
N GLU A 32 3.27 4.30 -16.08
CA GLU A 32 4.10 5.51 -16.24
C GLU A 32 3.71 6.66 -15.33
N HIS A 33 2.42 6.83 -15.06
CA HIS A 33 1.91 7.86 -14.17
C HIS A 33 2.31 7.62 -12.70
N LEU A 34 2.58 6.37 -12.29
CA LEU A 34 3.06 5.99 -10.96
C LEU A 34 4.58 5.88 -10.87
N ARG A 35 5.31 5.85 -11.99
CA ARG A 35 6.80 5.81 -12.00
C ARG A 35 7.45 7.05 -11.37
N LYS A 36 6.70 8.15 -11.22
CA LYS A 36 7.15 9.37 -10.51
C LYS A 36 7.28 9.16 -9.00
N VAL A 37 6.58 8.16 -8.45
CA VAL A 37 6.66 7.79 -7.04
C VAL A 37 7.76 6.76 -6.88
N LYS A 38 8.56 6.88 -5.81
CA LYS A 38 9.51 5.84 -5.46
C LYS A 38 8.79 4.68 -4.79
N TRP A 39 8.84 3.52 -5.44
CA TRP A 39 8.23 2.29 -4.95
C TRP A 39 9.31 1.37 -4.42
N ARG A 40 9.09 0.86 -3.21
CA ARG A 40 9.94 -0.16 -2.60
C ARG A 40 9.18 -1.47 -2.60
N TYR A 41 9.82 -2.51 -3.12
CA TYR A 41 9.29 -3.87 -3.00
C TYR A 41 9.12 -4.23 -1.52
N PHE A 42 7.93 -4.68 -1.17
CA PHE A 42 7.57 -5.06 0.19
C PHE A 42 7.60 -6.58 0.34
N ALA A 43 6.76 -7.29 -0.42
CA ALA A 43 6.65 -8.74 -0.39
C ALA A 43 5.91 -9.27 -1.64
N THR A 44 6.04 -10.57 -1.90
CA THR A 44 5.14 -11.31 -2.78
C THR A 44 4.15 -12.05 -1.89
N ALA A 45 2.86 -11.82 -2.11
CA ALA A 45 1.77 -12.42 -1.32
C ALA A 45 0.71 -13.03 -2.24
N ASP A 46 -0.23 -13.79 -1.69
CA ASP A 46 -1.42 -14.17 -2.47
C ASP A 46 -2.41 -13.00 -2.54
N ALA A 47 -3.22 -12.95 -3.59
CA ALA A 47 -4.22 -11.91 -3.79
C ALA A 47 -5.30 -11.83 -2.70
N ASP A 48 -5.46 -12.87 -1.87
CA ASP A 48 -6.35 -12.88 -0.70
C ASP A 48 -5.64 -12.49 0.62
N ASP A 49 -4.36 -12.10 0.55
CA ASP A 49 -3.58 -11.83 1.75
C ASP A 49 -4.06 -10.55 2.47
N ALA A 50 -4.13 -10.64 3.80
CA ALA A 50 -4.60 -9.55 4.65
C ALA A 50 -3.74 -8.27 4.54
N ILE A 51 -2.49 -8.38 4.06
CA ILE A 51 -1.62 -7.23 3.80
C ILE A 51 -2.24 -6.29 2.75
N ILE A 52 -2.92 -6.82 1.74
CA ILE A 52 -3.53 -6.04 0.65
C ILE A 52 -4.77 -5.31 1.15
N GLY A 53 -5.48 -5.89 2.12
CA GLY A 53 -6.70 -5.31 2.70
C GLY A 53 -7.89 -5.31 1.74
N LEU A 54 -7.81 -6.05 0.64
CA LEU A 54 -8.88 -6.22 -0.35
C LEU A 54 -9.20 -7.71 -0.49
N GLY A 55 -10.44 -8.02 -0.90
CA GLY A 55 -10.81 -9.38 -1.23
C GLY A 55 -10.16 -9.82 -2.54
N ARG A 56 -9.83 -11.11 -2.65
CA ARG A 56 -9.23 -11.69 -3.85
C ARG A 56 -9.93 -11.29 -5.16
N ARG A 57 -11.26 -11.28 -5.18
CA ARG A 57 -12.05 -10.94 -6.39
C ARG A 57 -11.88 -9.49 -6.84
N ASP A 58 -11.79 -8.57 -5.89
CA ASP A 58 -11.55 -7.15 -6.17
C ASP A 58 -10.14 -6.95 -6.71
N VAL A 59 -9.14 -7.63 -6.13
CA VAL A 59 -7.76 -7.63 -6.62
C VAL A 59 -7.69 -8.20 -8.04
N GLU A 60 -8.26 -9.39 -8.28
CA GLU A 60 -8.28 -10.02 -9.61
C GLU A 60 -9.00 -9.13 -10.64
N SER A 61 -10.11 -8.49 -10.27
CA SER A 61 -10.85 -7.60 -11.18
C SER A 61 -10.09 -6.31 -11.50
N ALA A 62 -9.45 -5.68 -10.50
CA ALA A 62 -8.64 -4.49 -10.70
C ALA A 62 -7.38 -4.80 -11.53
N LEU A 63 -6.72 -5.92 -11.26
CA LEU A 63 -5.61 -6.40 -12.07
C LEU A 63 -6.02 -6.70 -13.52
N ALA A 64 -7.19 -7.29 -13.74
CA ALA A 64 -7.69 -7.56 -15.08
C ALA A 64 -8.12 -6.30 -15.85
N THR A 65 -8.56 -5.25 -15.14
CA THR A 65 -9.07 -4.01 -15.74
C THR A 65 -7.94 -3.00 -15.99
N ASP A 66 -7.13 -2.75 -14.97
CA ASP A 66 -6.10 -1.70 -14.97
C ASP A 66 -4.68 -2.25 -15.05
N GLY A 67 -4.46 -3.54 -14.78
CA GLY A 67 -3.12 -4.16 -14.72
C GLY A 67 -2.40 -3.96 -13.38
N TYR A 68 -2.98 -3.20 -12.46
CA TYR A 68 -2.42 -2.92 -11.13
C TYR A 68 -3.53 -2.59 -10.13
N VAL A 69 -3.21 -2.63 -8.83
CA VAL A 69 -4.09 -2.15 -7.76
C VAL A 69 -3.36 -1.12 -6.92
N LEU A 70 -3.95 0.06 -6.75
CA LEU A 70 -3.44 1.09 -5.87
C LEU A 70 -4.35 1.18 -4.64
N THR A 71 -3.82 0.85 -3.48
CA THR A 71 -4.53 0.91 -2.20
C THR A 71 -3.67 1.62 -1.16
N THR A 72 -4.23 1.96 -0.01
CA THR A 72 -3.46 2.44 1.13
C THR A 72 -3.12 1.23 2.01
N PRO A 73 -1.89 1.09 2.52
CA PRO A 73 -1.62 0.08 3.52
C PRO A 73 -2.60 0.30 4.68
N MET A 74 -3.17 -0.78 5.22
CA MET A 74 -3.84 -0.72 6.52
C MET A 74 -2.77 -0.40 7.56
N ALA A 75 -2.41 0.88 7.65
CA ALA A 75 -1.72 1.43 8.78
C ALA A 75 -2.64 1.14 9.94
N LYS A 76 -2.27 0.16 10.77
CA LYS A 76 -2.88 -0.02 12.08
C LYS A 76 -2.72 1.33 12.76
N GLN A 77 -3.78 2.13 12.74
CA GLN A 77 -3.80 3.52 13.15
C GLN A 77 -3.35 3.60 14.61
N ARG A 78 -2.05 3.78 14.84
CA ARG A 78 -1.48 4.11 16.16
C ARG A 78 -1.53 5.61 16.43
N SER A 79 -2.34 6.35 15.67
CA SER A 79 -2.66 7.75 15.95
C SER A 79 -3.81 7.83 16.96
N ARG A 80 -3.50 7.52 18.23
CA ARG A 80 -4.25 8.06 19.37
C ARG A 80 -3.42 8.19 20.65
N LEU A 81 -2.15 8.59 20.55
CA LEU A 81 -1.35 8.88 21.75
C LEU A 81 -0.38 10.07 21.65
N ALA A 82 -0.65 11.03 20.76
CA ALA A 82 0.11 12.27 20.70
C ALA A 82 -0.80 13.47 20.45
N ALA A 83 -1.51 13.92 21.49
CA ALA A 83 -1.95 15.32 21.62
C ALA A 83 -2.63 15.57 22.98
N ALA A 84 -1.84 15.91 23.99
CA ALA A 84 -2.18 17.03 24.87
C ALA A 84 -0.88 17.60 25.45
N PRO A 85 -0.53 18.86 25.14
CA PRO A 85 0.65 19.51 25.68
C PRO A 85 0.50 19.71 27.19
N ARG A 86 1.61 19.52 27.89
CA ARG A 86 1.76 19.93 29.28
C ARG A 86 1.64 21.46 29.33
N SER A 87 0.59 21.98 29.96
CA SER A 87 0.59 23.35 30.48
C SER A 87 0.60 23.26 32.01
N PRO A 88 1.59 23.89 32.67
CA PRO A 88 1.63 24.05 34.11
C PRO A 88 0.80 25.27 34.51
N ASP A 89 -0.05 25.18 35.54
CA ASP A 89 -0.42 26.29 36.44
C ASP A 89 -1.33 25.80 37.59
N HIS A 90 -0.78 25.69 38.81
CA HIS A 90 -1.31 26.27 40.06
C HIS A 90 -0.24 26.14 41.16
#